data_AF-A0A964I4R1-F1
#
_entry.id   AF-A0A964I4R1-F1
#
_cell.length_a   1.000
_cell.length_b   1.000
_cell.length_c   1.000
_cell.angle_alpha   90.00
_cell.angle_beta   90.00
_cell.angle_gamma   90.00
#
_symmetry.space_group_name_H-M   'P 1'
#
loop_
_entity.id
_entity.type
_entity.pdbx_description
1 polymer ?
#
loop_
_entity_poly.entity_id
_entity_poly.type
_entity_poly.pdbx_seq_one_letter_code
_entity_poly.pdbx_strand_id
1 'polypeptide(L)'
;WLMIHRGHRQAHKRCMIAALVVSAMFLTSYVIYHLNVGSVPFKGTGWIRTVYFLVLVPHVILAVAIVPLILITVSRALSNRFDKHKKIARWTLPLWLYVSVTGVIVYLMLYQM
;
A
#
# COMPACT_ATOMS: atom_id res chain seq x y z
N TRP A 1 7.60 3.66 -14.60
CA TRP A 1 8.92 3.73 -15.25
C TRP A 1 8.81 3.65 -16.77
N LEU A 2 8.12 2.64 -17.33
CA LEU A 2 7.83 2.49 -18.77
C LEU A 2 7.16 3.70 -19.44
N MET A 3 6.12 4.29 -18.84
CA MET A 3 5.39 5.42 -19.46
C MET A 3 6.20 6.74 -19.52
N ILE A 4 7.14 6.96 -18.58
CA ILE A 4 8.02 8.14 -18.61
C ILE A 4 9.08 7.97 -19.71
N HIS A 5 9.59 6.75 -19.92
CA HIS A 5 10.55 6.46 -21.00
C HIS A 5 9.95 6.67 -22.39
N ARG A 6 8.63 6.52 -22.53
CA ARG A 6 7.87 6.82 -23.76
C ARG A 6 7.39 8.29 -23.86
N GLY A 7 7.79 9.18 -22.96
CA GLY A 7 7.38 10.60 -22.97
C GLY A 7 5.94 10.87 -22.51
N HIS A 8 5.14 9.85 -22.18
CA HIS A 8 3.73 10.00 -21.81
C HIS A 8 3.54 10.40 -20.34
N ARG A 9 3.89 11.65 -20.03
CA ARG A 9 3.82 12.23 -18.68
C ARG A 9 2.38 12.29 -18.13
N GLN A 10 1.39 12.57 -18.98
CA GLN A 10 -0.03 12.56 -18.57
C GLN A 10 -0.52 11.16 -18.18
N ALA A 11 -0.19 10.13 -18.96
CA ALA A 11 -0.57 8.74 -18.66
C ALA A 11 0.05 8.28 -17.33
N HIS A 12 1.32 8.63 -17.10
CA HIS A 12 1.99 8.37 -15.82
C HIS A 12 1.26 9.05 -14.65
N LYS A 13 0.85 10.31 -14.82
CA LYS A 13 0.11 11.07 -13.79
C LYS A 13 -1.24 10.41 -13.48
N ARG A 14 -1.99 9.99 -14.51
CA ARG A 14 -3.27 9.29 -14.36
C ARG A 14 -3.11 7.95 -13.64
N CYS A 15 -2.11 7.14 -13.99
CA CYS A 15 -1.82 5.90 -13.27
C CYS A 15 -1.42 6.15 -11.81
N MET A 16 -0.63 7.18 -11.52
CA MET A 16 -0.28 7.55 -10.15
C MET A 16 -1.51 7.92 -9.32
N ILE A 17 -2.41 8.73 -9.89
CA ILE A 17 -3.65 9.15 -9.21
C ILE A 17 -4.55 7.93 -9.00
N ALA A 18 -4.74 7.09 -10.01
CA ALA A 18 -5.55 5.88 -9.90
C ALA A 18 -5.00 4.94 -8.80
N ALA A 19 -3.69 4.70 -8.78
CA ALA A 19 -3.05 3.89 -7.73
C ALA A 19 -3.24 4.49 -6.33
N LEU A 20 -3.18 5.82 -6.21
CA LEU A 20 -3.39 6.51 -4.93
C LEU A 20 -4.85 6.42 -4.47
N VAL A 21 -5.81 6.59 -5.38
CA VAL A 21 -7.25 6.43 -5.09
C VAL A 21 -7.55 5.00 -4.66
N VAL A 22 -7.05 4.00 -5.39
CA VAL A 22 -7.23 2.59 -5.03
C VAL A 22 -6.61 2.28 -3.68
N SER A 23 -5.40 2.80 -3.38
CA SER A 23 -4.77 2.64 -2.06
C SER A 23 -5.60 3.27 -0.95
N ALA A 24 -6.11 4.48 -1.18
CA ALA A 24 -6.92 5.19 -0.21
C ALA A 24 -8.23 4.44 0.05
N MET A 25 -8.92 3.98 -1.00
CA MET A 25 -10.13 3.15 -0.87
C MET A 25 -9.85 1.85 -0.11
N PHE A 26 -8.75 1.17 -0.42
CA PHE A 26 -8.34 -0.05 0.27
C PHE A 26 -8.08 0.21 1.76
N LEU A 27 -7.30 1.26 2.07
CA LEU A 27 -6.99 1.65 3.45
C LEU A 27 -8.25 2.05 4.22
N THR A 28 -9.13 2.84 3.61
CA THR A 28 -10.41 3.24 4.22
C THR A 28 -11.29 2.02 4.49
N SER A 29 -11.41 1.10 3.54
CA SER A 29 -12.14 -0.15 3.73
C SER A 29 -11.54 -0.99 4.88
N TYR A 30 -10.21 -1.12 4.93
CA TYR A 30 -9.50 -1.82 6.00
C TYR A 30 -9.74 -1.19 7.37
N VAL A 31 -9.64 0.14 7.49
CA VAL A 31 -9.91 0.86 8.74
C VAL A 31 -11.36 0.71 9.16
N ILE A 32 -12.31 0.87 8.23
CA ILE A 32 -13.75 0.69 8.51
C ILE A 32 -14.03 -0.74 8.98
N TYR A 33 -13.43 -1.76 8.34
CA TYR A 33 -13.55 -3.15 8.76
C TYR A 33 -12.98 -3.36 10.16
N HIS A 34 -11.78 -2.83 10.44
CA HIS A 34 -11.15 -2.93 11.74
C HIS A 34 -11.96 -2.22 12.84
N LEU A 35 -12.60 -1.11 12.52
CA LEU A 35 -13.50 -0.38 13.42
C LEU A 35 -14.83 -1.12 13.66
N ASN A 36 -15.40 -1.76 12.63
CA ASN A 36 -16.70 -2.44 12.74
C ASN A 36 -16.61 -3.84 13.37
N VAL A 37 -15.58 -4.62 13.01
CA VAL A 37 -15.43 -5.99 13.54
C VAL A 37 -14.70 -5.99 14.90
N GLY A 38 -14.12 -4.86 15.29
CA GLY A 38 -13.26 -4.76 16.47
C GLY A 38 -12.04 -5.69 16.35
N SER A 39 -11.29 -5.86 17.45
CA SER A 39 -10.24 -6.86 17.55
C SER A 39 -10.86 -8.26 17.48
N VAL A 40 -11.21 -8.76 16.30
CA VAL A 40 -11.63 -10.17 16.15
C VAL A 40 -10.44 -11.00 16.57
N PRO A 41 -10.51 -11.71 17.72
CA PRO A 41 -9.45 -12.62 18.06
C PRO A 41 -9.46 -13.70 16.99
N PHE A 42 -8.35 -13.83 16.26
CA PHE A 42 -8.18 -14.86 15.26
C PHE A 42 -8.42 -16.22 15.94
N LYS A 43 -9.58 -16.85 15.65
CA LYS A 43 -10.03 -18.10 16.27
C LYS A 43 -9.31 -19.34 15.73
N GLY A 44 -8.47 -19.18 14.70
CA GLY A 44 -7.64 -20.24 14.16
C GLY A 44 -6.64 -20.74 15.20
N THR A 45 -6.76 -22.01 15.58
CA THR A 45 -5.84 -22.72 16.47
C THR A 45 -4.66 -23.28 15.67
N GLY A 46 -3.44 -23.25 16.24
CA GLY A 46 -2.25 -23.87 15.64
C GLY A 46 -1.36 -22.94 14.78
N TRP A 47 -0.61 -23.53 13.85
CA TRP A 47 0.49 -22.88 13.11
C TRP A 47 0.03 -21.75 12.16
N ILE A 48 -1.22 -21.80 11.70
CA ILE A 48 -1.80 -20.80 10.77
C ILE A 48 -1.86 -19.41 11.42
N ARG A 49 -2.06 -19.32 12.74
CA ARG A 49 -2.10 -18.06 13.50
C ARG A 49 -0.71 -17.40 13.55
N THR A 50 0.34 -18.19 13.74
CA THR A 50 1.72 -17.67 13.78
C THR A 50 2.12 -17.10 12.43
N VAL A 51 1.82 -17.82 11.33
CA VAL A 51 2.08 -17.33 9.97
C VAL A 51 1.28 -16.04 9.70
N TYR A 52 0.02 -15.99 10.12
CA TYR A 52 -0.82 -14.79 9.98
C TYR A 52 -0.20 -13.57 10.68
N PHE A 53 0.20 -13.68 11.95
CA PHE A 53 0.84 -12.56 12.65
C PHE A 53 2.23 -12.21 12.08
N LEU A 54 2.99 -13.21 11.64
CA LEU A 54 4.31 -13.01 11.05
C LEU A 54 4.24 -12.24 9.72
N VAL A 55 3.12 -12.34 8.98
CA VAL A 55 2.88 -11.55 7.76
C VAL A 55 2.19 -10.21 8.10
N LEU A 56 1.22 -10.20 9.02
CA LEU A 56 0.44 -9.02 9.36
C LEU A 56 1.29 -7.92 10.02
N VAL A 57 2.14 -8.28 11.00
CA VAL A 57 2.96 -7.31 11.73
C VAL A 57 3.88 -6.52 10.80
N PRO A 58 4.72 -7.15 9.96
CA PRO A 58 5.54 -6.40 9.01
C PRO A 58 4.69 -5.67 7.98
N HIS A 59 3.57 -6.24 7.51
CA HIS A 59 2.68 -5.53 6.60
C HIS A 59 2.19 -4.19 7.18
N VAL A 60 1.72 -4.17 8.42
CA VAL A 60 1.24 -2.94 9.09
C VAL A 60 2.37 -1.94 9.31
N ILE A 61 3.54 -2.40 9.77
CA ILE A 61 4.71 -1.53 9.97
C ILE A 61 5.13 -0.88 8.64
N LEU A 62 5.22 -1.66 7.55
CA LEU A 62 5.55 -1.14 6.24
C LEU A 62 4.44 -0.23 5.68
N ALA A 63 3.16 -0.53 5.96
CA ALA A 63 2.04 0.32 5.57
C ALA A 63 2.09 1.68 6.27
N VAL A 64 2.37 1.72 7.58
CA VAL A 64 2.52 3.00 8.30
C VAL A 64 3.74 3.77 7.78
N ALA A 65 4.86 3.09 7.51
CA ALA A 65 6.07 3.72 6.99
C ALA A 65 5.87 4.28 5.56
N ILE A 66 5.04 3.65 4.72
CA ILE A 66 4.87 4.08 3.33
C ILE A 66 3.94 5.29 3.15
N VAL A 67 2.99 5.51 4.06
CA VAL A 67 2.08 6.65 4.02
C VAL A 67 2.82 8.01 3.94
N PRO A 68 3.76 8.35 4.85
CA PRO A 68 4.50 9.61 4.75
C PRO A 68 5.38 9.67 3.49
N LEU A 69 5.94 8.53 3.05
CA LEU A 69 6.69 8.43 1.79
C LEU A 69 5.84 8.80 0.58
N ILE A 70 4.60 8.30 0.50
CA ILE A 70 3.65 8.63 -0.58
C ILE A 70 3.27 10.10 -0.52
N LEU A 71 2.95 10.64 0.66
CA LEU A 71 2.63 12.05 0.85
C LEU A 71 3.78 12.97 0.37
N ILE A 72 5.02 12.66 0.75
CA ILE A 72 6.20 13.41 0.29
C ILE A 72 6.37 13.29 -1.23
N THR A 73 6.14 12.09 -1.78
CA THR A 73 6.29 11.83 -3.22
C THR A 73 5.26 12.60 -4.05
N VAL A 74 4.02 12.69 -3.57
CA VAL A 74 2.92 13.44 -4.20
C VAL A 74 3.11 14.94 -4.01
N SER A 75 3.46 15.40 -2.80
CA SER A 75 3.77 16.80 -2.52
C SER A 75 4.88 17.32 -3.45
N ARG A 76 5.97 16.55 -3.62
CA ARG A 76 7.05 16.90 -4.56
C ARG A 76 6.61 16.91 -6.02
N ALA A 77 5.65 16.06 -6.39
CA ALA A 77 5.06 16.07 -7.72
C ALA A 77 4.17 17.30 -7.96
N LEU A 78 3.46 17.79 -6.93
CA LEU A 78 2.65 19.01 -6.98
C LEU A 78 3.53 20.27 -7.03
N SER A 79 4.66 20.29 -6.30
CA SER A 79 5.64 21.40 -6.36
C SER A 79 6.48 21.43 -7.64
N ASN A 80 6.13 20.68 -8.69
CA ASN A 80 6.89 20.54 -9.94
C ASN A 80 8.38 20.11 -9.76
N ARG A 81 8.76 19.51 -8.62
CA ARG A 81 10.13 19.04 -8.34
C ARG A 81 10.32 17.59 -8.76
N PHE A 82 10.26 17.36 -10.08
CA PHE A 82 10.24 16.01 -10.66
C PHE A 82 11.52 15.20 -10.44
N ASP A 83 12.70 15.84 -10.36
CA ASP A 83 13.97 15.15 -10.12
C ASP A 83 13.98 14.46 -8.76
N LYS A 84 13.51 15.20 -7.74
CA LYS A 84 13.40 14.70 -6.37
C LYS A 84 12.27 13.69 -6.21
N HIS A 85 11.16 13.85 -6.95
CA HIS A 85 10.08 12.87 -7.02
C HIS A 85 10.57 11.54 -7.58
N LYS A 86 11.29 11.55 -8.72
CA LYS A 86 11.76 10.32 -9.39
C LYS A 86 12.71 9.50 -8.53
N LYS A 87 13.54 10.17 -7.72
CA LYS A 87 14.50 9.52 -6.80
C LYS A 87 13.79 8.78 -5.67
N ILE A 88 12.76 9.38 -5.07
CA ILE A 88 11.98 8.75 -3.98
C ILE A 88 11.04 7.69 -4.54
N ALA A 89 10.32 8.00 -5.63
CA ALA A 89 9.34 7.11 -6.24
C ALA A 89 9.95 5.75 -6.66
N ARG A 90 11.25 5.69 -7.00
CA ARG A 90 11.95 4.44 -7.31
C ARG A 90 11.95 3.45 -6.13
N TRP A 91 12.03 3.96 -4.91
CA TRP A 91 11.99 3.17 -3.68
C TRP A 91 10.56 2.96 -3.17
N THR A 92 9.70 3.98 -3.31
CA THR A 92 8.31 3.89 -2.88
C THR A 92 7.52 2.86 -3.68
N LEU A 93 7.79 2.71 -4.97
CA LEU A 93 7.04 1.80 -5.85
C LEU A 93 7.17 0.30 -5.47
N PRO A 94 8.37 -0.27 -5.27
CA PRO A 94 8.49 -1.66 -4.81
C PRO A 94 7.94 -1.87 -3.40
N LEU A 95 8.15 -0.92 -2.49
CA LEU A 95 7.59 -0.99 -1.14
C LEU A 95 6.04 -0.98 -1.18
N TRP A 96 5.46 -0.19 -2.08
CA TRP A 96 4.02 -0.06 -2.24
C TRP A 96 3.39 -1.31 -2.84
N LEU A 97 4.04 -1.92 -3.83
CA LEU A 97 3.63 -3.22 -4.36
C LEU A 97 3.70 -4.31 -3.29
N TYR A 98 4.77 -4.34 -2.51
CA TYR A 98 4.93 -5.30 -1.42
C TYR A 98 3.78 -5.18 -0.40
N VAL A 99 3.49 -3.96 0.08
CA VAL A 99 2.37 -3.71 1.00
C VAL A 99 1.04 -4.10 0.36
N SER A 100 0.79 -3.72 -0.90
CA SER A 100 -0.47 -4.04 -1.58
C SER A 100 -0.70 -5.55 -1.72
N VAL A 101 0.31 -6.31 -2.15
CA VAL A 101 0.22 -7.76 -2.31
C VAL A 101 0.04 -8.45 -0.96
N THR A 102 0.83 -8.08 0.04
CA THR A 102 0.73 -8.67 1.39
C THR A 102 -0.62 -8.36 2.05
N GLY A 103 -1.22 -7.19 1.80
CA GLY A 103 -2.55 -6.84 2.30
C GLY A 103 -3.66 -7.71 1.72
N VAL A 104 -3.61 -7.98 0.41
CA VAL A 104 -4.55 -8.91 -0.23
C VAL A 104 -4.38 -10.33 0.32
N ILE A 105 -3.14 -10.79 0.51
CA ILE A 105 -2.86 -12.11 1.09
C ILE A 105 -3.44 -12.22 2.50
N VAL A 106 -3.23 -11.22 3.35
CA VAL A 106 -3.78 -11.17 4.71
C VAL A 106 -5.31 -11.22 4.69
N TYR A 107 -5.94 -10.47 3.78
CA TYR A 107 -7.40 -10.49 3.61
C TYR A 107 -7.91 -11.88 3.20
N LEU A 108 -7.28 -12.51 2.21
CA LEU A 108 -7.64 -13.87 1.76
C LEU A 108 -7.44 -14.90 2.88
N MET A 109 -6.35 -14.81 3.64
CA MET A 109 -6.10 -15.68 4.79
C MET A 109 -7.11 -15.49 5.92
N LEU A 110 -7.69 -14.29 6.08
CA LEU A 110 -8.66 -14.00 7.14
C LEU A 110 -10.08 -14.42 6.74
N TYR A 111 -10.45 -14.24 5.46
CA TYR A 111 -11.84 -14.39 5.01
C TYR A 111 -12.10 -15.71 4.25
N GLN A 112 -11.07 -16.32 3.69
CA GLN A 112 -11.19 -17.49 2.84
C GLN A 112 -10.67 -18.79 3.49
N MET A 113 -10.07 -18.71 4.69
CA MET A 113 -9.67 -19.85 5.53
C MET A 113 -10.32 -19.75 6.91
#